data_AF-A0A3M0HYM1-F1
#
_entry.id   AF-A0A3M0HYM1-F1
#
_cell.length_a   1.000
_cell.length_b   1.000
_cell.length_c   1.000
_cell.angle_alpha   90.00
_cell.angle_beta   90.00
_cell.angle_gamma   90.00
#
_symmetry.space_group_name_H-M   'P 1'
#
loop_
_entity.id
_entity.type
_entity.pdbx_description
1 polymer ?
#
loop_
_entity_poly.entity_id
_entity_poly.type
_entity_poly.pdbx_seq_one_letter_code
_entity_poly.pdbx_strand_id
1 'polypeptide(L)'
;MALAVVLALIAAVAAVVAQLIGVVRSVDGSPVGDGAMVAAILAGAVPVVVVIGAAVCVVGKRVEFAAALLAGYGAVALGFTLLDVALLSDPIDANRLELFRPLSAAMLDATPGAYVLLVGHAVSVLAGVAGWSAVHRAGLGDGYGHSVYSEHVGRAAAGRVGPLLAGLLGAFGVLAAVAAFASLYRSSDPVVIVTAVVESPVFVAVGSGVVGIAALVVAASALAALSPQVASGASVGAGLGVLGFAGVGLLAGLGTGDRVDAGLGAYLGTVAGLGLLVCGAVIAPVAAARDRRALERAQQRETGTRGVRGVAGPGTTRWHAAAGTAGVLSGVLFVAGSLLPILETDSGIAAPQILATRVVLVAGFVMILGSVPLLFSEFASAARPFVSMFWLGAVAAAAAVLQSVVLAEDVEGVSTGVGALAIIAGVVAAVTTGLLALFAGSAERDDVDTSQDAATDGPLLGTALLGAVLLAVGLALPLYRGSDLTAATVTEFPWGWDTWGQMLLAVGVVLAAVVAARARPARGSVLLGGAAVAGIVYLASWPLTSARATDPEMGPGVVPSVVGIVVLAVAAALSARRTDR
;
A
#
# COMPACT_ATOMS: atom_id res chain seq x y z
N MET A 1 2.47 -19.78 -19.91
CA MET A 1 3.86 -19.74 -19.42
C MET A 1 4.85 -19.33 -20.49
N ALA A 2 4.94 -20.01 -21.64
CA ALA A 2 5.80 -19.57 -22.74
C ALA A 2 5.62 -18.09 -23.10
N LEU A 3 4.36 -17.64 -23.30
CA LEU A 3 4.04 -16.23 -23.55
C LEU A 3 4.58 -15.28 -22.47
N ALA A 4 4.42 -15.62 -21.19
CA ALA A 4 4.87 -14.77 -20.07
C ALA A 4 6.41 -14.60 -20.07
N VAL A 5 7.15 -15.69 -20.35
CA VAL A 5 8.61 -15.66 -20.45
C VAL A 5 9.08 -14.86 -21.66
N VAL A 6 8.41 -14.99 -22.81
CA VAL A 6 8.73 -14.22 -24.02
C VAL A 6 8.52 -12.72 -23.78
N LEU A 7 7.40 -12.33 -23.16
CA LEU A 7 7.15 -10.94 -22.79
C LEU A 7 8.23 -10.42 -21.83
N ALA A 8 8.58 -11.20 -20.80
CA ALA A 8 9.64 -10.83 -19.86
C ALA A 8 11.01 -10.67 -20.56
N LEU A 9 11.30 -11.49 -21.58
CA LEU A 9 12.52 -11.36 -22.37
C LEU A 9 12.54 -10.06 -23.20
N ILE A 10 11.42 -9.74 -23.87
CA ILE A 10 11.27 -8.49 -24.62
C ILE A 10 11.46 -7.29 -23.70
N ALA A 11 10.84 -7.32 -22.51
CA ALA A 11 11.00 -6.27 -21.50
C ALA A 11 12.45 -6.09 -21.05
N ALA A 12 13.17 -7.18 -20.77
CA ALA A 12 14.57 -7.14 -20.38
C ALA A 12 15.47 -6.57 -21.47
N VAL A 13 15.25 -6.96 -22.74
CA VAL A 13 16.00 -6.41 -23.88
C VAL A 13 15.70 -4.92 -24.03
N ALA A 14 14.43 -4.50 -23.93
CA ALA A 14 14.04 -3.10 -24.03
C ALA A 14 14.71 -2.23 -22.95
N ALA A 15 14.71 -2.69 -21.69
CA ALA A 15 15.35 -1.97 -20.58
C ALA A 15 16.85 -1.74 -20.81
N VAL A 16 17.57 -2.73 -21.34
CA VAL A 16 19.00 -2.61 -21.66
C VAL A 16 19.23 -1.71 -22.87
N VAL A 17 18.48 -1.91 -23.96
CA VAL A 17 18.61 -1.12 -25.19
C VAL A 17 18.31 0.36 -24.95
N ALA A 18 17.30 0.68 -24.13
CA ALA A 18 16.96 2.04 -23.77
C ALA A 18 18.13 2.82 -23.15
N GLN A 19 18.90 2.17 -22.27
CA GLN A 19 20.09 2.79 -21.66
C GLN A 19 21.20 3.04 -22.69
N LEU A 20 21.38 2.12 -23.64
CA LEU A 20 22.44 2.22 -24.65
C LEU A 20 22.20 3.33 -25.68
N ILE A 21 20.94 3.63 -26.00
CA ILE A 21 20.59 4.68 -26.98
C ILE A 21 20.35 6.05 -26.32
N GLY A 22 20.44 6.13 -24.99
CA GLY A 22 20.19 7.33 -24.18
C GLY A 22 18.70 7.68 -24.10
N VAL A 23 18.26 8.25 -22.97
CA VAL A 23 16.83 8.52 -22.69
C VAL A 23 16.42 9.99 -22.79
N VAL A 24 17.37 10.91 -22.68
CA VAL A 24 17.14 12.35 -22.74
C VAL A 24 18.22 13.07 -23.53
N ARG A 25 17.91 14.28 -23.98
CA ARG A 25 18.86 15.23 -24.59
C ARG A 25 18.49 16.66 -24.20
N SER A 26 19.46 17.56 -24.16
CA SER A 26 19.17 18.99 -23.99
C SER A 26 18.63 19.59 -25.27
N VAL A 27 17.61 20.45 -25.16
CA VAL A 27 16.98 21.15 -26.31
C VAL A 27 17.96 22.14 -26.94
N ASP A 28 18.76 22.82 -26.13
CA ASP A 28 19.74 23.81 -26.55
C ASP A 28 21.11 23.22 -26.91
N GLY A 29 21.26 21.89 -26.83
CA GLY A 29 22.53 21.19 -27.08
C GLY A 29 23.53 21.22 -25.92
N SER A 30 23.16 21.79 -24.76
CA SER A 30 23.96 21.73 -23.53
C SER A 30 24.26 20.28 -23.13
N PRO A 31 25.44 20.00 -22.54
CA PRO A 31 25.81 18.65 -22.14
C PRO A 31 24.88 18.14 -21.02
N VAL A 32 24.45 16.88 -21.16
CA VAL A 32 23.78 16.12 -20.10
C VAL A 32 24.81 15.16 -19.51
N GLY A 33 24.90 15.13 -18.19
CA GLY A 33 25.83 14.24 -17.49
C GLY A 33 25.38 12.78 -17.55
N ASP A 34 26.34 11.87 -17.47
CA ASP A 34 26.05 10.44 -17.39
C ASP A 34 25.33 10.09 -16.09
N GLY A 35 24.45 9.09 -16.15
CA GLY A 35 23.83 8.51 -14.96
C GLY A 35 24.84 7.76 -14.09
N ALA A 36 24.47 7.50 -12.84
CA ALA A 36 25.29 6.70 -11.94
C ALA A 36 25.46 5.25 -12.47
N MET A 37 26.66 4.93 -12.96
CA MET A 37 26.95 3.68 -13.68
C MET A 37 26.49 2.41 -12.93
N VAL A 38 26.74 2.32 -11.62
CA VAL A 38 26.37 1.14 -10.83
C VAL A 38 24.85 1.01 -10.71
N ALA A 39 24.14 2.14 -10.62
CA ALA A 39 22.68 2.16 -10.60
C ALA A 39 22.10 1.77 -11.97
N ALA A 40 22.68 2.25 -13.07
CA ALA A 40 22.29 1.88 -14.43
C ALA A 40 22.42 0.36 -14.66
N ILE A 41 23.56 -0.22 -14.23
CA ILE A 41 23.80 -1.67 -14.30
C ILE A 41 22.72 -2.43 -13.52
N LEU A 42 22.39 -2.00 -12.29
CA LEU A 42 21.34 -2.66 -11.51
C LEU A 42 19.98 -2.53 -12.19
N ALA A 43 19.62 -1.35 -12.70
CA ALA A 43 18.36 -1.11 -13.40
C ALA A 43 18.20 -2.01 -14.63
N GLY A 44 19.28 -2.24 -15.38
CA GLY A 44 19.29 -3.19 -16.51
C GLY A 44 19.32 -4.66 -16.07
N ALA A 45 20.02 -4.98 -14.98
CA ALA A 45 20.19 -6.36 -14.52
C ALA A 45 18.91 -6.94 -13.90
N VAL A 46 18.10 -6.16 -13.20
CA VAL A 46 16.87 -6.64 -12.53
C VAL A 46 15.91 -7.37 -13.49
N PRO A 47 15.44 -6.77 -14.61
CA PRO A 47 14.53 -7.48 -15.52
C PRO A 47 15.19 -8.70 -16.18
N VAL A 48 16.51 -8.67 -16.42
CA VAL A 48 17.29 -9.80 -16.93
C VAL A 48 17.30 -10.97 -15.93
N VAL A 49 17.56 -10.69 -14.65
CA VAL A 49 17.53 -11.70 -13.57
C VAL A 49 16.14 -12.30 -13.42
N VAL A 50 15.07 -11.49 -13.52
CA VAL A 50 13.68 -11.97 -13.44
C VAL A 50 13.37 -12.96 -14.57
N VAL A 51 13.69 -12.63 -15.83
CA VAL A 51 13.41 -13.53 -16.95
C VAL A 51 14.27 -14.80 -16.90
N ILE A 52 15.55 -14.70 -16.54
CA ILE A 52 16.43 -15.87 -16.38
C ILE A 52 15.90 -16.78 -15.26
N GLY A 53 15.55 -16.21 -14.11
CA GLY A 53 14.97 -16.95 -12.98
C GLY A 53 13.68 -17.67 -13.36
N ALA A 54 12.78 -17.00 -14.10
CA ALA A 54 11.56 -17.59 -14.61
C ALA A 54 11.86 -18.75 -15.58
N ALA A 55 12.77 -18.55 -16.55
CA ALA A 55 13.14 -19.57 -17.53
C ALA A 55 13.77 -20.81 -16.87
N VAL A 56 14.72 -20.62 -15.95
CA VAL A 56 15.35 -21.70 -15.18
C VAL A 56 14.30 -22.49 -14.38
N CYS A 57 13.36 -21.80 -13.73
CA CYS A 57 12.30 -22.46 -12.98
C CYS A 57 11.33 -23.24 -13.89
N VAL A 58 11.00 -22.73 -15.08
CA VAL A 58 10.18 -23.45 -16.07
C VAL A 58 10.91 -24.73 -16.53
N VAL A 59 12.19 -24.64 -16.87
CA VAL A 59 13.00 -25.81 -17.26
C VAL A 59 13.10 -26.82 -16.11
N GLY A 60 13.26 -26.33 -14.88
CA GLY A 60 13.25 -27.12 -13.65
C GLY A 60 11.89 -27.62 -13.19
N LYS A 61 10.83 -27.48 -14.01
CA LYS A 61 9.44 -27.89 -13.71
C LYS A 61 8.80 -27.20 -12.48
N ARG A 62 9.34 -26.06 -12.05
CA ARG A 62 8.80 -25.19 -10.99
C ARG A 62 7.95 -24.07 -11.57
N VAL A 63 6.91 -24.46 -12.29
CA VAL A 63 6.09 -23.55 -13.10
C VAL A 63 5.32 -22.55 -12.22
N GLU A 64 4.78 -22.99 -11.08
CA GLU A 64 4.08 -22.11 -10.13
C GLU A 64 4.96 -20.96 -9.61
N PHE A 65 6.20 -21.29 -9.23
CA PHE A 65 7.17 -20.31 -8.79
C PHE A 65 7.49 -19.31 -9.90
N ALA A 66 7.79 -19.80 -11.12
CA ALA A 66 8.09 -18.95 -12.26
C ALA A 66 6.92 -18.00 -12.60
N ALA A 67 5.69 -18.53 -12.57
CA ALA A 67 4.47 -17.77 -12.86
C ALA A 67 4.26 -16.65 -11.84
N ALA A 68 4.43 -16.99 -10.56
CA ALA A 68 4.28 -16.06 -9.46
C ALA A 68 5.42 -15.03 -9.40
N LEU A 69 6.65 -15.42 -9.75
CA LEU A 69 7.80 -14.51 -9.89
C LEU A 69 7.50 -13.38 -10.87
N LEU A 70 7.01 -13.74 -12.07
CA LEU A 70 6.62 -12.76 -13.07
C LEU A 70 5.43 -11.91 -12.60
N ALA A 71 4.44 -12.50 -11.94
CA ALA A 71 3.29 -11.78 -11.42
C ALA A 71 3.68 -10.74 -10.35
N GLY A 72 4.54 -11.13 -9.40
CA GLY A 72 5.03 -10.24 -8.34
C GLY A 72 5.88 -9.09 -8.89
N TYR A 73 6.80 -9.38 -9.81
CA TYR A 73 7.61 -8.35 -10.47
C TYR A 73 6.76 -7.42 -11.34
N GLY A 74 5.87 -7.97 -12.17
CA GLY A 74 5.00 -7.21 -13.05
C GLY A 74 4.01 -6.30 -12.31
N ALA A 75 3.57 -6.68 -11.11
CA ALA A 75 2.75 -5.82 -10.26
C ALA A 75 3.51 -4.55 -9.83
N VAL A 76 4.78 -4.69 -9.42
CA VAL A 76 5.62 -3.54 -9.06
C VAL A 76 6.04 -2.74 -10.29
N ALA A 77 6.24 -3.40 -11.43
CA ALA A 77 6.59 -2.75 -12.70
C ALA A 77 5.51 -1.78 -13.21
N LEU A 78 4.26 -1.89 -12.74
CA LEU A 78 3.22 -0.89 -13.00
C LEU A 78 3.60 0.49 -12.43
N GLY A 79 4.26 0.51 -11.27
CA GLY A 79 4.80 1.75 -10.73
C GLY A 79 5.90 2.33 -11.63
N PHE A 80 6.80 1.48 -12.14
CA PHE A 80 7.84 1.90 -13.10
C PHE A 80 7.28 2.49 -14.38
N THR A 81 6.22 1.89 -14.94
CA THR A 81 5.59 2.46 -16.13
C THR A 81 5.08 3.87 -15.90
N LEU A 82 4.54 4.15 -14.73
CA LEU A 82 4.06 5.49 -14.39
C LEU A 82 5.24 6.44 -14.17
N LEU A 83 6.28 6.02 -13.47
CA LEU A 83 7.51 6.80 -13.30
C LEU A 83 8.19 7.12 -14.64
N ASP A 84 8.15 6.20 -15.60
CA ASP A 84 8.68 6.44 -16.95
C ASP A 84 7.83 7.43 -17.75
N VAL A 85 6.54 7.59 -17.47
CA VAL A 85 5.74 8.65 -18.10
C VAL A 85 6.27 10.03 -17.70
N ALA A 86 6.80 10.18 -16.48
CA ALA A 86 7.42 11.42 -16.03
C ALA A 86 8.60 11.83 -16.94
N LEU A 87 9.37 10.86 -17.46
CA LEU A 87 10.45 11.11 -18.43
C LEU A 87 9.95 11.67 -19.77
N LEU A 88 8.67 11.49 -20.11
CA LEU A 88 8.09 12.00 -21.35
C LEU A 88 7.48 13.39 -21.18
N SER A 89 7.00 13.71 -19.97
CA SER A 89 6.38 15.00 -19.69
C SER A 89 7.39 16.05 -19.21
N ASP A 90 8.21 15.69 -18.24
CA ASP A 90 9.19 16.58 -17.62
C ASP A 90 10.40 15.77 -17.14
N PRO A 91 11.41 15.57 -18.03
CA PRO A 91 12.51 14.68 -17.72
C PRO A 91 13.37 15.16 -16.55
N ILE A 92 13.51 16.47 -16.34
CA ILE A 92 14.37 17.00 -15.27
C ILE A 92 13.80 16.65 -13.89
N ASP A 93 12.48 16.71 -13.73
CA ASP A 93 11.81 16.41 -12.46
C ASP A 93 11.61 14.91 -12.19
N ALA A 94 11.81 14.06 -13.21
CA ALA A 94 11.71 12.61 -13.06
C ALA A 94 12.81 12.01 -12.17
N ASN A 95 13.90 12.77 -11.91
CA ASN A 95 14.99 12.41 -10.99
C ASN A 95 15.55 10.99 -11.23
N ARG A 96 15.65 10.57 -12.50
CA ARG A 96 16.17 9.25 -12.92
C ARG A 96 17.70 9.25 -13.00
N LEU A 97 18.35 9.47 -11.86
CA LEU A 97 19.81 9.64 -11.75
C LEU A 97 20.61 8.39 -12.15
N GLU A 98 19.96 7.23 -12.25
CA GLU A 98 20.56 6.04 -12.84
C GLU A 98 20.65 6.09 -14.37
N LEU A 99 19.91 6.97 -15.04
CA LEU A 99 19.87 7.10 -16.49
C LEU A 99 20.69 8.30 -16.98
N PHE A 100 20.62 9.43 -16.28
CA PHE A 100 21.33 10.66 -16.62
C PHE A 100 21.42 11.61 -15.42
N ARG A 101 22.31 12.60 -15.48
CA ARG A 101 22.42 13.69 -14.51
C ARG A 101 22.26 15.05 -15.20
N PRO A 102 21.24 15.87 -14.84
CA PRO A 102 21.17 17.26 -15.28
C PRO A 102 22.38 18.06 -14.79
N LEU A 103 23.06 18.79 -15.69
CA LEU A 103 24.20 19.67 -15.37
C LEU A 103 23.84 21.16 -15.43
N SER A 104 22.67 21.49 -15.96
CA SER A 104 22.13 22.85 -16.05
C SER A 104 20.60 22.80 -16.01
N ALA A 105 19.96 23.95 -15.80
CA ALA A 105 18.51 24.09 -15.88
C ALA A 105 17.98 24.15 -17.33
N ALA A 106 18.78 23.73 -18.32
CA ALA A 106 18.35 23.64 -19.70
C ALA A 106 17.21 22.62 -19.84
N MET A 107 16.23 22.94 -20.69
CA MET A 107 15.08 22.07 -20.92
C MET A 107 15.54 20.75 -21.56
N LEU A 108 15.04 19.64 -21.04
CA LEU A 108 15.34 18.30 -21.53
C LEU A 108 14.18 17.76 -22.37
N ASP A 109 14.50 17.12 -23.48
CA ASP A 109 13.56 16.37 -24.31
C ASP A 109 13.78 14.86 -24.14
N ALA A 110 12.68 14.12 -24.12
CA ALA A 110 12.72 12.67 -24.23
C ALA A 110 13.26 12.21 -25.60
N THR A 111 14.10 11.19 -25.60
CA THR A 111 14.60 10.54 -26.82
C THR A 111 13.84 9.23 -27.08
N PRO A 112 14.07 8.53 -28.20
CA PRO A 112 13.52 7.19 -28.43
C PRO A 112 13.83 6.20 -27.30
N GLY A 113 14.94 6.36 -26.56
CA GLY A 113 15.27 5.52 -25.41
C GLY A 113 14.24 5.58 -24.29
N ALA A 114 13.69 6.77 -23.99
CA ALA A 114 12.63 6.91 -22.98
C ALA A 114 11.38 6.12 -23.36
N TYR A 115 10.98 6.15 -24.63
CA TYR A 115 9.85 5.36 -25.13
C TYR A 115 10.11 3.85 -25.07
N VAL A 116 11.33 3.41 -25.43
CA VAL A 116 11.72 2.00 -25.34
C VAL A 116 11.71 1.52 -23.89
N LEU A 117 12.17 2.35 -22.94
CA LEU A 117 12.14 2.04 -21.50
C LEU A 117 10.70 1.88 -21.01
N LEU A 118 9.84 2.86 -21.31
CA LEU A 118 8.42 2.84 -20.96
C LEU A 118 7.73 1.58 -21.49
N VAL A 119 7.95 1.25 -22.77
CA VAL A 119 7.41 0.03 -23.38
C VAL A 119 7.96 -1.22 -22.69
N GLY A 120 9.25 -1.24 -22.33
CA GLY A 120 9.87 -2.34 -21.59
C GLY A 120 9.20 -2.62 -20.25
N HIS A 121 8.95 -1.58 -19.44
CA HIS A 121 8.22 -1.75 -18.19
C HIS A 121 6.74 -2.10 -18.42
N ALA A 122 6.08 -1.56 -19.46
CA ALA A 122 4.70 -1.92 -19.78
C ALA A 122 4.56 -3.38 -20.19
N VAL A 123 5.52 -3.89 -20.97
CA VAL A 123 5.60 -5.31 -21.33
C VAL A 123 5.89 -6.18 -20.10
N SER A 124 6.64 -5.69 -19.10
CA SER A 124 6.82 -6.39 -17.81
C SER A 124 5.50 -6.55 -17.06
N VAL A 125 4.63 -5.54 -17.08
CA VAL A 125 3.27 -5.64 -16.51
C VAL A 125 2.47 -6.73 -17.21
N LEU A 126 2.50 -6.75 -18.56
CA LEU A 126 1.81 -7.78 -19.34
C LEU A 126 2.37 -9.20 -19.07
N ALA A 127 3.69 -9.33 -18.91
CA ALA A 127 4.32 -10.57 -18.48
C ALA A 127 3.81 -11.01 -17.09
N GLY A 128 3.63 -10.06 -16.17
CA GLY A 128 3.04 -10.30 -14.85
C GLY A 128 1.59 -10.75 -14.90
N VAL A 129 0.74 -10.11 -15.72
CA VAL A 129 -0.65 -10.53 -15.95
C VAL A 129 -0.70 -11.94 -16.54
N ALA A 130 0.16 -12.23 -17.52
CA ALA A 130 0.28 -13.58 -18.09
C ALA A 130 0.76 -14.60 -17.05
N GLY A 131 1.69 -14.22 -16.15
CA GLY A 131 2.12 -15.02 -15.01
C GLY A 131 0.98 -15.29 -14.02
N TRP A 132 0.23 -14.27 -13.64
CA TRP A 132 -0.94 -14.39 -12.77
C TRP A 132 -2.00 -15.31 -13.37
N SER A 133 -2.29 -15.19 -14.67
CA SER A 133 -3.21 -16.10 -15.37
C SER A 133 -2.74 -17.55 -15.34
N ALA A 134 -1.43 -17.79 -15.30
CA ALA A 134 -0.86 -19.12 -15.22
C ALA A 134 -0.91 -19.68 -13.78
N VAL A 135 -0.71 -18.83 -12.76
CA VAL A 135 -0.97 -19.19 -11.35
C VAL A 135 -2.44 -19.59 -11.17
N HIS A 136 -3.36 -18.79 -11.70
CA HIS A 136 -4.79 -19.10 -11.60
C HIS A 136 -5.15 -20.44 -12.24
N ARG A 137 -4.63 -20.72 -13.44
CA ARG A 137 -4.82 -22.03 -14.10
C ARG A 137 -4.19 -23.19 -13.32
N ALA A 138 -3.01 -22.99 -12.74
CA ALA A 138 -2.39 -24.00 -11.86
C ALA A 138 -3.25 -24.26 -10.62
N GLY A 139 -3.94 -23.23 -10.11
CA GLY A 139 -4.90 -23.32 -9.01
C GLY A 139 -6.12 -24.22 -9.27
N LEU A 140 -6.44 -24.48 -10.54
CA LEU A 140 -7.54 -25.37 -10.94
C LEU A 140 -7.09 -26.83 -11.11
N GLY A 141 -5.79 -27.10 -11.00
CA GLY A 141 -5.23 -28.44 -11.16
C GLY A 141 -5.29 -29.28 -9.89
N ASP A 142 -5.39 -30.59 -10.06
CA ASP A 142 -5.32 -31.55 -8.95
C ASP A 142 -3.99 -31.42 -8.20
N GLY A 143 -4.06 -31.39 -6.87
CA GLY A 143 -2.88 -31.28 -6.00
C GLY A 143 -2.36 -29.86 -5.77
N TYR A 144 -3.06 -28.82 -6.25
CA TYR A 144 -2.71 -27.44 -5.91
C TYR A 144 -2.79 -27.21 -4.39
N GLY A 145 -1.75 -26.57 -3.83
CA GLY A 145 -1.67 -26.34 -2.38
C GLY A 145 -1.51 -27.60 -1.54
N HIS A 146 -1.22 -28.76 -2.15
CA HIS A 146 -1.04 -30.03 -1.44
C HIS A 146 0.07 -29.94 -0.37
N SER A 147 -0.09 -30.73 0.68
CA SER A 147 0.88 -30.90 1.76
C SER A 147 1.06 -32.39 2.04
N VAL A 148 2.28 -32.77 2.43
CA VAL A 148 2.57 -34.13 2.90
C VAL A 148 1.90 -34.39 4.27
N TYR A 149 1.49 -33.32 4.97
CA TYR A 149 0.71 -33.40 6.21
C TYR A 149 -0.73 -32.94 5.95
N SER A 150 -1.70 -33.83 6.18
CA SER A 150 -3.11 -33.64 5.81
C SER A 150 -3.74 -32.39 6.43
N GLU A 151 -3.41 -32.03 7.67
CA GLU A 151 -3.96 -30.82 8.30
C GLU A 151 -3.43 -29.51 7.67
N HIS A 152 -2.36 -29.56 6.87
CA HIS A 152 -1.86 -28.39 6.14
C HIS A 152 -2.36 -28.33 4.69
N VAL A 153 -3.12 -29.32 4.21
CA VAL A 153 -3.74 -29.26 2.88
C VAL A 153 -4.77 -28.15 2.86
N GLY A 154 -4.71 -27.27 1.86
CA GLY A 154 -5.64 -26.13 1.74
C GLY A 154 -5.40 -25.01 2.76
N ARG A 155 -4.37 -25.08 3.62
CA ARG A 155 -3.98 -23.97 4.48
C ARG A 155 -3.19 -22.93 3.70
N ALA A 156 -3.44 -21.66 4.00
CA ALA A 156 -2.68 -20.54 3.46
C ALA A 156 -1.18 -20.63 3.83
N ALA A 157 -0.32 -20.07 2.99
CA ALA A 157 1.12 -20.07 3.17
C ALA A 157 1.53 -19.50 4.53
N ALA A 158 0.85 -18.45 5.02
CA ALA A 158 1.09 -17.87 6.33
C ALA A 158 1.02 -18.90 7.48
N GLY A 159 0.00 -19.75 7.48
CA GLY A 159 -0.16 -20.82 8.47
C GLY A 159 0.91 -21.91 8.36
N ARG A 160 1.35 -22.21 7.12
CA ARG A 160 2.35 -23.25 6.83
C ARG A 160 3.78 -22.81 7.14
N VAL A 161 4.10 -21.54 6.95
CA VAL A 161 5.45 -21.00 7.24
C VAL A 161 5.62 -20.53 8.67
N GLY A 162 4.54 -20.37 9.44
CA GLY A 162 4.55 -19.96 10.84
C GLY A 162 4.66 -18.44 11.04
N PRO A 163 4.38 -17.97 12.26
CA PRO A 163 4.09 -16.57 12.55
C PRO A 163 5.28 -15.63 12.34
N LEU A 164 6.51 -16.09 12.60
CA LEU A 164 7.71 -15.24 12.44
C LEU A 164 7.94 -14.88 10.97
N LEU A 165 7.96 -15.88 10.07
CA LEU A 165 8.23 -15.63 8.65
C LEU A 165 7.04 -14.90 8.00
N ALA A 166 5.82 -15.25 8.39
CA ALA A 166 4.62 -14.53 7.93
C ALA A 166 4.63 -13.06 8.38
N GLY A 167 4.96 -12.81 9.65
CA GLY A 167 5.07 -11.48 10.21
C GLY A 167 6.18 -10.64 9.57
N LEU A 168 7.36 -11.22 9.36
CA LEU A 168 8.47 -10.55 8.66
C LEU A 168 8.10 -10.17 7.23
N LEU A 169 7.48 -11.10 6.48
CA LEU A 169 7.07 -10.81 5.10
C LEU A 169 6.04 -9.68 5.04
N GLY A 170 5.05 -9.69 5.94
CA GLY A 170 4.09 -8.60 6.07
C GLY A 170 4.76 -7.27 6.44
N ALA A 171 5.69 -7.29 7.40
CA ALA A 171 6.43 -6.11 7.83
C ALA A 171 7.27 -5.50 6.71
N PHE A 172 7.95 -6.32 5.89
CA PHE A 172 8.69 -5.82 4.73
C PHE A 172 7.78 -5.29 3.62
N GLY A 173 6.59 -5.88 3.41
CA GLY A 173 5.58 -5.31 2.52
C GLY A 173 5.13 -3.91 2.97
N VAL A 174 4.89 -3.74 4.27
CA VAL A 174 4.56 -2.42 4.86
C VAL A 174 5.74 -1.46 4.74
N LEU A 175 6.96 -1.91 5.02
CA LEU A 175 8.15 -1.09 4.90
C LEU A 175 8.38 -0.61 3.45
N ALA A 176 8.11 -1.46 2.46
CA ALA A 176 8.17 -1.06 1.05
C ALA A 176 7.16 0.04 0.73
N ALA A 177 5.93 -0.07 1.25
CA ALA A 177 4.92 0.97 1.09
C ALA A 177 5.35 2.29 1.74
N VAL A 178 5.85 2.26 2.98
CA VAL A 178 6.37 3.46 3.68
C VAL A 178 7.54 4.08 2.92
N ALA A 179 8.50 3.25 2.50
CA ALA A 179 9.68 3.70 1.78
C ALA A 179 9.33 4.39 0.45
N ALA A 180 8.29 3.93 -0.23
CA ALA A 180 7.86 4.50 -1.51
C ALA A 180 7.28 5.91 -1.40
N PHE A 181 6.82 6.33 -0.22
CA PHE A 181 6.38 7.70 0.04
C PHE A 181 7.48 8.57 0.68
N ALA A 182 8.63 8.00 1.03
CA ALA A 182 9.79 8.74 1.48
C ALA A 182 10.70 9.11 0.30
N SER A 183 11.44 10.22 0.40
CA SER A 183 12.29 10.68 -0.70
C SER A 183 13.41 9.67 -1.01
N LEU A 184 13.59 9.36 -2.29
CA LEU A 184 14.70 8.51 -2.76
C LEU A 184 16.05 9.23 -2.69
N TYR A 185 16.03 10.55 -2.79
CA TYR A 185 17.22 11.38 -2.81
C TYR A 185 17.10 12.52 -1.79
N ARG A 186 18.24 13.13 -1.49
CA ARG A 186 18.36 14.44 -0.86
C ARG A 186 19.33 15.25 -1.71
N SER A 187 18.96 16.46 -2.09
CA SER A 187 19.79 17.29 -2.93
C SER A 187 19.98 18.66 -2.30
N SER A 188 21.23 19.12 -2.31
CA SER A 188 21.57 20.53 -2.15
C SER A 188 22.00 21.16 -3.48
N ASP A 189 22.00 20.40 -4.58
CA ASP A 189 22.33 20.87 -5.92
C ASP A 189 21.14 21.71 -6.47
N PRO A 190 21.36 22.98 -6.86
CA PRO A 190 20.28 23.83 -7.37
C PRO A 190 19.69 23.36 -8.71
N VAL A 191 20.36 22.45 -9.42
CA VAL A 191 19.86 21.89 -10.69
C VAL A 191 18.99 20.66 -10.45
N VAL A 192 19.26 19.90 -9.38
CA VAL A 192 18.52 18.65 -9.05
C VAL A 192 17.58 18.94 -7.90
N ILE A 193 16.33 19.27 -8.22
CA ILE A 193 15.31 19.56 -7.23
C ILE A 193 14.65 18.26 -6.79
N VAL A 194 14.73 17.98 -5.48
CA VAL A 194 14.11 16.79 -4.88
C VAL A 194 13.06 17.26 -3.88
N THR A 195 11.80 17.13 -4.27
CA THR A 195 10.63 17.41 -3.44
C THR A 195 10.19 16.17 -2.65
N ALA A 196 9.31 16.36 -1.65
CA ALA A 196 8.61 15.25 -1.04
C ALA A 196 7.82 14.47 -2.12
N VAL A 197 7.75 13.13 -2.01
CA VAL A 197 7.08 12.28 -3.03
C VAL A 197 5.63 12.70 -3.24
N VAL A 198 4.97 13.06 -2.16
CA VAL A 198 3.56 13.50 -2.12
C VAL A 198 3.34 14.77 -2.95
N GLU A 199 4.33 15.66 -2.98
CA GLU A 199 4.31 16.97 -3.65
C GLU A 199 4.98 16.95 -5.03
N SER A 200 5.56 15.80 -5.41
CA SER A 200 6.27 15.62 -6.68
C SER A 200 5.28 15.61 -7.86
N PRO A 201 5.74 15.76 -9.12
CA PRO A 201 4.89 15.61 -10.30
C PRO A 201 4.03 14.34 -10.28
N VAL A 202 2.84 14.40 -10.89
CA VAL A 202 1.79 13.37 -10.73
C VAL A 202 2.27 11.95 -11.00
N PHE A 203 3.06 11.77 -12.04
CA PHE A 203 3.60 10.48 -12.44
C PHE A 203 4.67 9.96 -11.47
N VAL A 204 5.46 10.85 -10.87
CA VAL A 204 6.44 10.52 -9.83
C VAL A 204 5.74 10.08 -8.55
N ALA A 205 4.77 10.88 -8.09
CA ALA A 205 4.04 10.63 -6.86
C ALA A 205 3.17 9.36 -6.95
N VAL A 206 2.35 9.25 -8.00
CA VAL A 206 1.49 8.08 -8.23
C VAL A 206 2.32 6.84 -8.54
N GLY A 207 3.36 6.95 -9.37
CA GLY A 207 4.23 5.83 -9.71
C GLY A 207 4.93 5.24 -8.48
N SER A 208 5.47 6.10 -7.61
CA SER A 208 6.07 5.68 -6.34
C SER A 208 5.02 5.03 -5.42
N GLY A 209 3.86 5.66 -5.24
CA GLY A 209 2.77 5.07 -4.47
C GLY A 209 2.34 3.69 -4.97
N VAL A 210 2.26 3.51 -6.30
CA VAL A 210 1.93 2.22 -6.93
C VAL A 210 3.00 1.16 -6.66
N VAL A 211 4.31 1.50 -6.71
CA VAL A 211 5.39 0.57 -6.32
C VAL A 211 5.15 0.03 -4.90
N GLY A 212 4.94 0.94 -3.95
CA GLY A 212 4.74 0.60 -2.54
C GLY A 212 3.49 -0.24 -2.29
N ILE A 213 2.35 0.19 -2.84
CA ILE A 213 1.07 -0.52 -2.72
C ILE A 213 1.14 -1.90 -3.39
N ALA A 214 1.73 -2.00 -4.58
CA ALA A 214 1.90 -3.27 -5.28
C ALA A 214 2.73 -4.26 -4.45
N ALA A 215 3.84 -3.82 -3.86
CA ALA A 215 4.67 -4.66 -3.00
C ALA A 215 3.89 -5.17 -1.77
N LEU A 216 3.13 -4.29 -1.11
CA LEU A 216 2.28 -4.65 0.02
C LEU A 216 1.17 -5.65 -0.37
N VAL A 217 0.48 -5.40 -1.48
CA VAL A 217 -0.58 -6.28 -2.01
C VAL A 217 -0.02 -7.65 -2.40
N VAL A 218 1.16 -7.70 -3.03
CA VAL A 218 1.83 -8.96 -3.37
C VAL A 218 2.24 -9.71 -2.11
N ALA A 219 2.79 -9.03 -1.10
CA ALA A 219 3.13 -9.67 0.18
C ALA A 219 1.88 -10.27 0.86
N ALA A 220 0.78 -9.52 0.94
CA ALA A 220 -0.48 -10.00 1.49
C ALA A 220 -1.06 -11.18 0.69
N SER A 221 -1.02 -11.09 -0.64
CA SER A 221 -1.48 -12.16 -1.54
C SER A 221 -0.63 -13.42 -1.42
N ALA A 222 0.69 -13.27 -1.26
CA ALA A 222 1.62 -14.36 -1.02
C ALA A 222 1.32 -15.07 0.31
N LEU A 223 1.05 -14.31 1.38
CA LEU A 223 0.64 -14.87 2.68
C LEU A 223 -0.68 -15.65 2.59
N ALA A 224 -1.62 -15.18 1.77
CA ALA A 224 -2.91 -15.81 1.53
C ALA A 224 -2.88 -16.99 0.54
N ALA A 225 -1.80 -17.14 -0.24
CA ALA A 225 -1.71 -18.17 -1.27
C ALA A 225 -1.70 -19.58 -0.66
N LEU A 226 -2.40 -20.53 -1.30
CA LEU A 226 -2.45 -21.93 -0.86
C LEU A 226 -1.14 -22.70 -1.17
N SER A 227 -0.46 -22.34 -2.26
CA SER A 227 0.82 -22.92 -2.63
C SER A 227 2.00 -22.09 -2.09
N PRO A 228 2.88 -22.69 -1.27
CA PRO A 228 4.12 -22.04 -0.85
C PRO A 228 5.05 -21.68 -2.02
N GLN A 229 4.97 -22.38 -3.16
CA GLN A 229 5.75 -22.04 -4.35
C GLN A 229 5.27 -20.74 -4.98
N VAL A 230 3.95 -20.54 -5.05
CA VAL A 230 3.34 -19.29 -5.52
C VAL A 230 3.71 -18.14 -4.58
N ALA A 231 3.55 -18.34 -3.27
CA ALA A 231 3.93 -17.34 -2.27
C ALA A 231 5.41 -16.95 -2.40
N SER A 232 6.29 -17.94 -2.50
CA SER A 232 7.74 -17.76 -2.65
C SER A 232 8.09 -16.99 -3.92
N GLY A 233 7.56 -17.41 -5.08
CA GLY A 233 7.82 -16.74 -6.36
C GLY A 233 7.31 -15.30 -6.36
N ALA A 234 6.07 -15.06 -5.93
CA ALA A 234 5.47 -13.74 -5.87
C ALA A 234 6.28 -12.77 -4.99
N SER A 235 6.69 -13.19 -3.79
CA SER A 235 7.50 -12.37 -2.89
C SER A 235 8.90 -12.08 -3.44
N VAL A 236 9.56 -13.06 -4.09
CA VAL A 236 10.86 -12.82 -4.75
C VAL A 236 10.70 -11.83 -5.90
N GLY A 237 9.63 -11.96 -6.70
CA GLY A 237 9.35 -11.06 -7.82
C GLY A 237 9.12 -9.63 -7.36
N ALA A 238 8.29 -9.43 -6.34
CA ALA A 238 8.07 -8.12 -5.74
C ALA A 238 9.35 -7.56 -5.09
N GLY A 239 10.14 -8.39 -4.39
CA GLY A 239 11.41 -7.98 -3.81
C GLY A 239 12.41 -7.47 -4.86
N LEU A 240 12.54 -8.17 -6.00
CA LEU A 240 13.34 -7.72 -7.14
C LEU A 240 12.79 -6.42 -7.75
N GLY A 241 11.47 -6.28 -7.85
CA GLY A 241 10.81 -5.04 -8.26
C GLY A 241 11.18 -3.88 -7.32
N VAL A 242 10.99 -4.04 -6.01
CA VAL A 242 11.32 -2.99 -5.02
C VAL A 242 12.82 -2.64 -5.05
N LEU A 243 13.72 -3.61 -5.30
CA LEU A 243 15.15 -3.33 -5.50
C LEU A 243 15.44 -2.57 -6.80
N GLY A 244 14.69 -2.85 -7.87
CA GLY A 244 14.74 -2.05 -9.10
C GLY A 244 14.28 -0.60 -8.91
N PHE A 245 13.51 -0.32 -7.87
CA PHE A 245 13.10 1.03 -7.48
C PHE A 245 14.10 1.67 -6.50
N ALA A 246 14.10 1.18 -5.26
CA ALA A 246 14.82 1.79 -4.15
C ALA A 246 16.30 1.39 -4.10
N GLY A 247 16.65 0.19 -4.56
CA GLY A 247 18.04 -0.25 -4.67
C GLY A 247 18.79 0.52 -5.76
N VAL A 248 18.14 0.73 -6.91
CA VAL A 248 18.63 1.62 -7.96
C VAL A 248 18.74 3.05 -7.43
N GLY A 249 17.70 3.56 -6.75
CA GLY A 249 17.74 4.87 -6.09
C GLY A 249 18.89 5.02 -5.10
N LEU A 250 19.14 4.02 -4.26
CA LEU A 250 20.24 4.02 -3.29
C LEU A 250 21.60 4.09 -3.99
N LEU A 251 21.83 3.25 -4.99
CA LEU A 251 23.10 3.24 -5.73
C LEU A 251 23.28 4.51 -6.56
N ALA A 252 22.20 5.10 -7.06
CA ALA A 252 22.24 6.38 -7.74
C ALA A 252 22.60 7.50 -6.76
N GLY A 253 21.96 7.57 -5.60
CA GLY A 253 22.28 8.57 -4.57
C GLY A 253 23.72 8.46 -4.05
N LEU A 254 24.26 7.24 -3.94
CA LEU A 254 25.65 7.02 -3.54
C LEU A 254 26.66 7.26 -4.68
N GLY A 255 26.24 7.09 -5.94
CA GLY A 255 27.13 7.06 -7.10
C GLY A 255 27.13 8.33 -7.96
N THR A 256 26.12 9.18 -7.84
CA THR A 256 25.98 10.41 -8.67
C THR A 256 27.00 11.49 -8.27
N GLY A 257 27.40 11.53 -7.00
CA GLY A 257 28.35 12.52 -6.46
C GLY A 257 27.82 13.95 -6.45
N ASP A 258 28.61 14.89 -5.92
CA ASP A 258 28.34 16.33 -5.83
C ASP A 258 26.93 16.71 -5.37
N ARG A 259 26.79 17.00 -4.06
CA ARG A 259 25.61 17.64 -3.45
C ARG A 259 24.29 16.87 -3.53
N VAL A 260 24.28 15.67 -4.11
CA VAL A 260 23.15 14.73 -4.11
C VAL A 260 23.52 13.48 -3.32
N ASP A 261 22.67 13.09 -2.39
CA ASP A 261 22.81 11.91 -1.52
C ASP A 261 21.56 11.01 -1.61
N ALA A 262 21.71 9.76 -1.16
CA ALA A 262 20.57 8.86 -0.99
C ALA A 262 19.65 9.33 0.15
N GLY A 263 18.35 9.41 -0.13
CA GLY A 263 17.31 9.74 0.84
C GLY A 263 16.87 8.53 1.66
N LEU A 264 16.10 8.77 2.72
CA LEU A 264 15.62 7.73 3.64
C LEU A 264 14.80 6.65 2.91
N GLY A 265 14.01 7.03 1.89
CA GLY A 265 13.21 6.11 1.10
C GLY A 265 14.06 5.08 0.37
N ALA A 266 15.23 5.47 -0.15
CA ALA A 266 16.14 4.55 -0.82
C ALA A 266 16.70 3.49 0.14
N TYR A 267 17.10 3.87 1.35
CA TYR A 267 17.58 2.93 2.37
C TYR A 267 16.48 1.98 2.85
N LEU A 268 15.33 2.51 3.28
CA LEU A 268 14.23 1.71 3.79
C LEU A 268 13.66 0.79 2.70
N GLY A 269 13.54 1.28 1.47
CA GLY A 269 13.05 0.53 0.34
C GLY A 269 14.02 -0.58 -0.07
N THR A 270 15.32 -0.33 -0.03
CA THR A 270 16.33 -1.38 -0.27
C THR A 270 16.24 -2.48 0.79
N VAL A 271 16.12 -2.13 2.07
CA VAL A 271 15.94 -3.10 3.16
C VAL A 271 14.63 -3.89 2.96
N ALA A 272 13.55 -3.22 2.57
CA ALA A 272 12.27 -3.87 2.28
C ALA A 272 12.37 -4.85 1.09
N GLY A 273 13.00 -4.44 -0.01
CA GLY A 273 13.21 -5.27 -1.19
C GLY A 273 14.07 -6.51 -0.89
N LEU A 274 15.18 -6.33 -0.17
CA LEU A 274 16.01 -7.43 0.32
C LEU A 274 15.21 -8.36 1.26
N GLY A 275 14.45 -7.79 2.18
CA GLY A 275 13.61 -8.54 3.11
C GLY A 275 12.55 -9.40 2.42
N LEU A 276 11.82 -8.83 1.45
CA LEU A 276 10.85 -9.54 0.61
C LEU A 276 11.52 -10.65 -0.20
N LEU A 277 12.68 -10.38 -0.79
CA LEU A 277 13.44 -11.35 -1.58
C LEU A 277 13.92 -12.53 -0.72
N VAL A 278 14.56 -12.24 0.42
CA VAL A 278 15.10 -13.26 1.33
C VAL A 278 13.96 -14.07 1.96
N CYS A 279 12.94 -13.41 2.52
CA CYS A 279 11.78 -14.09 3.08
C CYS A 279 11.09 -14.95 2.00
N GLY A 280 10.87 -14.37 0.81
CA GLY A 280 10.29 -15.05 -0.34
C GLY A 280 11.04 -16.31 -0.72
N ALA A 281 12.37 -16.24 -0.86
CA ALA A 281 13.21 -17.38 -1.22
C ALA A 281 13.14 -18.54 -0.21
N VAL A 282 12.87 -18.25 1.08
CA VAL A 282 12.81 -19.28 2.12
C VAL A 282 11.40 -19.80 2.41
N ILE A 283 10.33 -19.17 1.90
CA ILE A 283 8.93 -19.63 2.12
C ILE A 283 8.74 -21.09 1.75
N ALA A 284 9.05 -21.45 0.50
CA ALA A 284 8.85 -22.81 -0.01
C ALA A 284 9.66 -23.88 0.77
N PRO A 285 10.97 -23.73 1.01
CA PRO A 285 11.73 -24.72 1.78
C PRO A 285 11.30 -24.77 3.26
N VAL A 286 10.96 -23.64 3.89
CA VAL A 286 10.49 -23.61 5.29
C VAL A 286 9.15 -24.32 5.43
N ALA A 287 8.20 -24.08 4.52
CA ALA A 287 6.91 -24.78 4.52
C ALA A 287 7.12 -26.29 4.38
N ALA A 288 7.94 -26.74 3.41
CA ALA A 288 8.25 -28.15 3.22
C ALA A 288 8.91 -28.80 4.45
N ALA A 289 9.84 -28.09 5.10
CA ALA A 289 10.48 -28.57 6.33
C ALA A 289 9.50 -28.66 7.51
N ARG A 290 8.58 -27.70 7.64
CA ARG A 290 7.54 -27.71 8.67
C ARG A 290 6.52 -28.82 8.45
N ASP A 291 6.11 -29.07 7.21
CA ASP A 291 5.21 -30.16 6.86
C ASP A 291 5.81 -31.53 7.23
N ARG A 292 7.08 -31.78 6.89
CA ARG A 292 7.80 -33.01 7.28
C ARG A 292 7.86 -33.19 8.80
N ARG A 293 8.25 -32.14 9.53
CA ARG A 293 8.29 -32.17 11.00
C ARG A 293 6.92 -32.35 11.64
N ALA A 294 5.85 -31.86 11.02
CA ALA A 294 4.49 -32.05 11.52
C ALA A 294 4.05 -33.51 11.36
N LEU A 295 4.32 -34.10 10.18
CA LEU A 295 4.07 -35.51 9.92
C LEU A 295 4.84 -36.43 10.88
N GLU A 296 6.13 -36.19 11.08
CA GLU A 296 6.96 -36.96 12.04
C GLU A 296 6.37 -36.93 13.46
N ARG A 297 5.91 -35.76 13.92
CA ARG A 297 5.27 -35.63 15.24
C ARG A 297 3.92 -36.32 15.31
N ALA A 298 3.13 -36.31 14.24
CA ALA A 298 1.85 -37.01 14.20
C ALA A 298 2.06 -38.53 14.28
N GLN A 299 3.00 -39.06 13.50
CA GLN A 299 3.38 -40.48 13.54
C GLN A 299 3.87 -40.89 14.94
N GLN A 300 4.70 -40.06 15.59
CA GLN A 300 5.15 -40.31 16.96
C GLN A 300 4.00 -40.32 17.99
N ARG A 301 2.97 -39.48 17.80
CA ARG A 301 1.78 -39.47 18.66
C ARG A 301 0.90 -40.68 18.44
N GLU A 302 0.74 -41.17 17.21
CA GLU A 302 0.00 -42.41 16.96
C GLU A 302 0.68 -43.63 17.62
N THR A 303 2.01 -43.62 17.71
CA THR A 303 2.76 -44.67 18.41
C THR A 303 2.84 -44.51 19.94
N GLY A 304 2.44 -43.36 20.51
CA GLY A 304 2.55 -43.04 21.93
C GLY A 304 1.20 -42.74 22.58
N THR A 305 0.86 -43.44 23.68
CA THR A 305 -0.39 -43.27 24.46
C THR A 305 -0.49 -41.91 25.18
N ARG A 306 -0.69 -40.81 24.44
CA ARG A 306 -1.10 -39.52 25.01
C ARG A 306 -2.34 -38.98 24.32
N GLY A 307 -3.38 -38.84 25.13
CA GLY A 307 -4.72 -38.39 24.74
C GLY A 307 -4.73 -37.06 24.01
N VAL A 308 -5.67 -36.99 23.07
CA VAL A 308 -6.02 -35.84 22.24
C VAL A 308 -6.44 -34.68 23.14
N ARG A 309 -5.54 -33.70 23.33
CA ARG A 309 -5.97 -32.34 23.68
C ARG A 309 -6.21 -31.59 22.38
N GLY A 310 -7.48 -31.44 22.01
CA GLY A 310 -7.88 -30.47 21.01
C GLY A 310 -7.47 -29.07 21.49
N VAL A 311 -6.52 -28.46 20.80
CA VAL A 311 -6.12 -27.07 21.06
C VAL A 311 -6.93 -26.20 20.11
N ALA A 312 -8.15 -25.83 20.51
CA ALA A 312 -8.74 -24.61 20.01
C ALA A 312 -7.90 -23.46 20.59
N GLY A 313 -7.18 -22.73 19.74
CA GLY A 313 -6.09 -21.87 20.15
C GLY A 313 -6.56 -20.59 20.86
N PRO A 314 -5.90 -20.17 21.97
CA PRO A 314 -6.05 -18.83 22.59
C PRO A 314 -5.62 -17.64 21.71
N GLY A 315 -5.44 -17.83 20.41
CA GLY A 315 -4.75 -16.89 19.51
C GLY A 315 -5.65 -15.77 18.96
N THR A 316 -6.91 -16.07 18.64
CA THR A 316 -7.85 -15.11 18.05
C THR A 316 -8.16 -13.96 19.00
N THR A 317 -8.47 -14.26 20.27
CA THR A 317 -8.74 -13.24 21.31
C THR A 317 -7.57 -12.27 21.51
N ARG A 318 -6.32 -12.74 21.36
CA ARG A 318 -5.13 -11.90 21.51
C ARG A 318 -4.97 -10.90 20.38
N TRP A 319 -5.27 -11.29 19.14
CA TRP A 319 -5.21 -10.38 17.99
C TRP A 319 -6.28 -9.29 18.07
N HIS A 320 -7.48 -9.64 18.55
CA HIS A 320 -8.55 -8.70 18.77
C HIS A 320 -8.19 -7.68 19.84
N ALA A 321 -7.69 -8.15 20.99
CA ALA A 321 -7.22 -7.28 22.06
C ALA A 321 -6.06 -6.39 21.61
N ALA A 322 -5.10 -6.90 20.84
CA ALA A 322 -3.99 -6.11 20.31
C ALA A 322 -4.49 -5.00 19.36
N ALA A 323 -5.41 -5.31 18.44
CA ALA A 323 -6.03 -4.34 17.55
C ALA A 323 -6.82 -3.28 18.34
N GLY A 324 -7.59 -3.71 19.34
CA GLY A 324 -8.33 -2.83 20.25
C GLY A 324 -7.43 -1.87 21.00
N THR A 325 -6.37 -2.38 21.63
CA THR A 325 -5.41 -1.56 22.40
C THR A 325 -4.69 -0.55 21.51
N ALA A 326 -4.21 -0.98 20.33
CA ALA A 326 -3.59 -0.07 19.38
C ALA A 326 -4.59 1.00 18.90
N GLY A 327 -5.85 0.63 18.69
CA GLY A 327 -6.90 1.54 18.21
C GLY A 327 -7.31 2.57 19.26
N VAL A 328 -7.43 2.16 20.52
CA VAL A 328 -7.64 3.07 21.65
C VAL A 328 -6.46 4.01 21.81
N LEU A 329 -5.22 3.49 21.76
CA LEU A 329 -4.01 4.33 21.83
C LEU A 329 -3.98 5.37 20.70
N SER A 330 -4.26 4.94 19.46
CA SER A 330 -4.37 5.83 18.30
C SER A 330 -5.40 6.94 18.52
N GLY A 331 -6.61 6.58 18.95
CA GLY A 331 -7.66 7.56 19.20
C GLY A 331 -7.32 8.52 20.34
N VAL A 332 -6.69 8.05 21.43
CA VAL A 332 -6.21 8.89 22.53
C VAL A 332 -5.14 9.87 22.05
N LEU A 333 -4.18 9.41 21.22
CA LEU A 333 -3.15 10.25 20.64
C LEU A 333 -3.73 11.30 19.70
N PHE A 334 -4.75 10.97 18.90
CA PHE A 334 -5.46 11.94 18.07
C PHE A 334 -6.23 12.98 18.89
N VAL A 335 -6.93 12.54 19.95
CA VAL A 335 -7.65 13.46 20.84
C VAL A 335 -6.67 14.39 21.56
N ALA A 336 -5.62 13.84 22.18
CA ALA A 336 -4.61 14.62 22.88
C ALA A 336 -3.87 15.57 21.92
N GLY A 337 -3.42 15.07 20.78
CA GLY A 337 -2.70 15.85 19.78
C GLY A 337 -3.53 16.99 19.20
N SER A 338 -4.84 16.80 19.02
CA SER A 338 -5.75 17.85 18.54
C SER A 338 -6.00 18.96 19.56
N LEU A 339 -5.76 18.71 20.85
CA LEU A 339 -5.92 19.67 21.94
C LEU A 339 -4.61 20.37 22.32
N LEU A 340 -3.49 19.92 21.79
CA LEU A 340 -2.16 20.46 22.02
C LEU A 340 -1.71 21.36 20.85
N PRO A 341 -0.74 22.26 21.07
CA PRO A 341 -0.16 23.07 19.99
C PRO A 341 0.41 22.20 18.86
N ILE A 342 -0.07 22.43 17.63
CA ILE A 342 0.41 21.73 16.43
C ILE A 342 1.72 22.34 15.94
N LEU A 343 1.84 23.67 16.00
CA LEU A 343 3.03 24.42 15.64
C LEU A 343 3.52 25.18 16.88
N GLU A 344 4.83 25.21 17.06
CA GLU A 344 5.52 26.07 18.00
C GLU A 344 6.13 27.24 17.22
N THR A 345 6.01 28.45 17.76
CA THR A 345 6.49 29.68 17.12
C THR A 345 7.37 30.45 18.08
N ASP A 346 8.40 31.11 17.56
CA ASP A 346 9.24 32.00 18.34
C ASP A 346 8.44 33.15 18.98
N SER A 347 8.97 33.71 20.07
CA SER A 347 8.30 34.72 20.87
C SER A 347 7.98 35.98 20.06
N GLY A 348 6.69 36.26 19.86
CA GLY A 348 6.18 37.45 19.15
C GLY A 348 5.39 37.15 17.87
N ILE A 349 5.42 35.90 17.38
CA ILE A 349 4.60 35.44 16.25
C ILE A 349 3.33 34.78 16.80
N ALA A 350 2.16 35.20 16.32
CA ALA A 350 0.90 34.54 16.67
C ALA A 350 0.81 33.20 15.93
N ALA A 351 0.64 32.10 16.67
CA ALA A 351 0.49 30.79 16.08
C ALA A 351 -0.79 30.72 15.22
N PRO A 352 -0.70 30.28 13.94
CA PRO A 352 -1.87 30.17 13.09
C PRO A 352 -2.82 29.09 13.61
N GLN A 353 -4.13 29.35 13.53
CA GLN A 353 -5.13 28.36 13.92
C GLN A 353 -5.28 27.28 12.85
N ILE A 354 -4.93 26.05 13.19
CA ILE A 354 -5.12 24.89 12.31
C ILE A 354 -6.49 24.26 12.62
N LEU A 355 -7.53 24.69 11.91
CA LEU A 355 -8.91 24.22 12.15
C LEU A 355 -9.11 22.72 11.88
N ALA A 356 -8.23 22.09 11.08
CA ALA A 356 -8.28 20.67 10.76
C ALA A 356 -8.17 19.75 11.99
N THR A 357 -7.59 20.24 13.09
CA THR A 357 -7.53 19.49 14.38
C THR A 357 -8.91 19.11 14.90
N ARG A 358 -9.95 19.90 14.61
CA ARG A 358 -11.33 19.59 15.00
C ARG A 358 -11.84 18.29 14.36
N VAL A 359 -11.44 18.01 13.13
CA VAL A 359 -11.82 16.78 12.41
C VAL A 359 -11.06 15.58 12.99
N VAL A 360 -9.77 15.75 13.27
CA VAL A 360 -8.93 14.73 13.92
C VAL A 360 -9.45 14.38 15.31
N LEU A 361 -9.92 15.38 16.07
CA LEU A 361 -10.54 15.18 17.38
C LEU A 361 -11.77 14.27 17.27
N VAL A 362 -12.69 14.55 16.33
CA VAL A 362 -13.88 13.72 16.07
C VAL A 362 -13.46 12.31 15.65
N ALA A 363 -12.50 12.19 14.72
CA ALA A 363 -12.00 10.90 14.28
C ALA A 363 -11.38 10.09 15.43
N GLY A 364 -10.62 10.74 16.32
CA GLY A 364 -10.03 10.13 17.51
C GLY A 364 -11.09 9.56 18.45
N PHE A 365 -12.15 10.31 18.75
CA PHE A 365 -13.27 9.81 19.55
C PHE A 365 -13.96 8.60 18.92
N VAL A 366 -14.23 8.65 17.62
CA VAL A 366 -14.86 7.52 16.92
C VAL A 366 -13.93 6.29 16.92
N MET A 367 -12.62 6.50 16.77
CA MET A 367 -11.62 5.43 16.83
C MET A 367 -11.58 4.76 18.21
N ILE A 368 -11.67 5.53 19.30
CA ILE A 368 -11.79 4.97 20.67
C ILE A 368 -13.06 4.13 20.78
N LEU A 369 -14.22 4.70 20.43
CA LEU A 369 -15.52 4.03 20.54
C LEU A 369 -15.60 2.74 19.71
N GLY A 370 -15.04 2.74 18.49
CA GLY A 370 -14.98 1.57 17.64
C GLY A 370 -14.01 0.49 18.12
N SER A 371 -12.93 0.88 18.82
CA SER A 371 -11.85 -0.04 19.24
C SER A 371 -12.09 -0.67 20.61
N VAL A 372 -12.79 0.00 21.53
CA VAL A 372 -13.11 -0.52 22.88
C VAL A 372 -13.81 -1.89 22.84
N PRO A 373 -14.83 -2.13 21.97
CA PRO A 373 -15.47 -3.45 21.86
C PRO A 373 -14.52 -4.60 21.52
N LEU A 374 -13.37 -4.34 20.88
CA LEU A 374 -12.37 -5.37 20.56
C LEU A 374 -11.66 -5.94 21.78
N LEU A 375 -11.71 -5.24 22.91
CA LEU A 375 -11.15 -5.68 24.18
C LEU A 375 -12.05 -6.71 24.88
N PHE A 376 -13.29 -6.90 24.42
CA PHE A 376 -14.26 -7.83 24.98
C PHE A 376 -14.53 -8.98 24.01
N SER A 377 -14.27 -10.22 24.43
CA SER A 377 -14.37 -11.42 23.58
C SER A 377 -15.71 -11.56 22.86
N GLU A 378 -16.81 -11.22 23.54
CA GLU A 378 -18.17 -11.35 23.02
C GLU A 378 -18.47 -10.42 21.83
N PHE A 379 -17.87 -9.23 21.82
CA PHE A 379 -18.15 -8.20 20.83
C PHE A 379 -17.07 -8.08 19.76
N ALA A 380 -15.88 -8.64 20.01
CA ALA A 380 -14.71 -8.33 19.21
C ALA A 380 -14.85 -8.77 17.75
N SER A 381 -15.40 -9.97 17.49
CA SER A 381 -15.61 -10.44 16.10
C SER A 381 -16.69 -9.65 15.35
N ALA A 382 -17.65 -9.07 16.07
CA ALA A 382 -18.71 -8.24 15.51
C ALA A 382 -18.22 -6.82 15.20
N ALA A 383 -17.38 -6.24 16.07
CA ALA A 383 -16.89 -4.86 15.94
C ALA A 383 -15.66 -4.72 15.04
N ARG A 384 -14.83 -5.77 14.89
CA ARG A 384 -13.59 -5.74 14.10
C ARG A 384 -13.74 -5.20 12.67
N PRO A 385 -14.80 -5.55 11.90
CA PRO A 385 -14.95 -5.01 10.55
C PRO A 385 -15.05 -3.48 10.52
N PHE A 386 -15.62 -2.86 11.55
CA PHE A 386 -15.69 -1.39 11.66
C PHE A 386 -14.28 -0.81 11.74
N VAL A 387 -13.49 -1.28 12.69
CA VAL A 387 -12.11 -0.81 12.92
C VAL A 387 -11.21 -1.12 11.73
N SER A 388 -11.44 -2.25 11.05
CA SER A 388 -10.70 -2.65 9.83
C SER A 388 -10.87 -1.65 8.67
N MET A 389 -11.94 -0.85 8.68
CA MET A 389 -12.21 0.19 7.69
C MET A 389 -11.94 1.60 8.25
N PHE A 390 -12.43 1.90 9.46
CA PHE A 390 -12.46 3.25 9.98
C PHE A 390 -11.07 3.86 10.24
N TRP A 391 -10.05 3.04 10.49
CA TRP A 391 -8.67 3.54 10.64
C TRP A 391 -8.21 4.38 9.44
N LEU A 392 -8.67 4.07 8.22
CA LEU A 392 -8.40 4.86 7.01
C LEU A 392 -9.01 6.26 7.09
N GLY A 393 -10.22 6.38 7.65
CA GLY A 393 -10.86 7.68 7.88
C GLY A 393 -10.12 8.51 8.92
N ALA A 394 -9.59 7.88 9.96
CA ALA A 394 -8.77 8.57 10.96
C ALA A 394 -7.43 9.07 10.39
N VAL A 395 -6.77 8.26 9.55
CA VAL A 395 -5.55 8.68 8.83
C VAL A 395 -5.85 9.81 7.84
N ALA A 396 -6.96 9.72 7.09
CA ALA A 396 -7.37 10.78 6.16
C ALA A 396 -7.62 12.12 6.88
N ALA A 397 -8.27 12.10 8.05
CA ALA A 397 -8.45 13.29 8.88
C ALA A 397 -7.11 13.86 9.37
N ALA A 398 -6.20 13.00 9.84
CA ALA A 398 -4.88 13.42 10.31
C ALA A 398 -4.03 14.06 9.21
N ALA A 399 -4.15 13.57 7.97
CA ALA A 399 -3.38 14.07 6.84
C ALA A 399 -3.57 15.58 6.58
N ALA A 400 -4.77 16.11 6.83
CA ALA A 400 -5.04 17.55 6.72
C ALA A 400 -4.33 18.39 7.78
N VAL A 401 -4.09 17.86 8.98
CA VAL A 401 -3.28 18.54 10.00
C VAL A 401 -1.80 18.44 9.63
N LEU A 402 -1.34 17.28 9.17
CA LEU A 402 0.05 17.06 8.80
C LEU A 402 0.47 17.89 7.58
N GLN A 403 -0.45 18.18 6.65
CA GLN A 403 -0.19 19.15 5.57
C GLN A 403 0.24 20.51 6.11
N SER A 404 -0.41 21.00 7.16
CA SER A 404 -0.05 22.29 7.78
C SER A 404 1.31 22.25 8.47
N VAL A 405 1.74 21.09 8.97
CA VAL A 405 3.07 20.91 9.58
C VAL A 405 4.14 20.95 8.52
N VAL A 406 3.98 20.20 7.43
CA VAL A 406 4.93 20.16 6.32
C VAL A 406 5.11 21.56 5.70
N LEU A 407 4.01 22.26 5.43
CA LEU A 407 4.07 23.63 4.90
C LEU A 407 4.71 24.64 5.87
N ALA A 408 4.66 24.37 7.17
CA ALA A 408 5.21 25.26 8.19
C ALA A 408 6.71 25.03 8.41
N GLU A 409 7.26 23.85 8.09
CA GLU A 409 8.69 23.55 8.24
C GLU A 409 9.57 24.44 7.34
N ASP A 410 9.01 24.99 6.25
CA ASP A 410 9.70 25.94 5.37
C ASP A 410 9.72 27.38 5.90
N VAL A 411 9.03 27.68 7.01
CA VAL A 411 8.93 29.02 7.59
C VAL A 411 9.91 29.17 8.75
N GLU A 412 10.86 30.09 8.62
CA GLU A 412 11.83 30.37 9.69
C GLU A 412 11.13 30.82 10.99
N GLY A 413 11.54 30.23 12.12
CA GLY A 413 10.96 30.51 13.45
C GLY A 413 9.66 29.75 13.75
N VAL A 414 9.27 28.79 12.90
CA VAL A 414 8.16 27.86 13.14
C VAL A 414 8.68 26.43 13.22
N SER A 415 8.27 25.70 14.25
CA SER A 415 8.69 24.31 14.47
C SER A 415 7.51 23.40 14.79
N THR A 416 7.73 22.09 14.67
CA THR A 416 6.72 21.06 14.91
C THR A 416 6.41 20.94 16.40
N GLY A 417 5.17 21.26 16.79
CA GLY A 417 4.73 21.21 18.18
C GLY A 417 4.41 19.80 18.68
N VAL A 418 4.32 19.64 20.00
CA VAL A 418 4.01 18.36 20.66
C VAL A 418 2.69 17.75 20.18
N GLY A 419 1.69 18.58 19.82
CA GLY A 419 0.42 18.11 19.28
C GLY A 419 0.57 17.42 17.93
N ALA A 420 1.42 17.95 17.04
CA ALA A 420 1.75 17.32 15.77
C ALA A 420 2.46 15.97 15.98
N LEU A 421 3.42 15.90 16.90
CA LEU A 421 4.11 14.65 17.24
C LEU A 421 3.14 13.58 17.76
N ALA A 422 2.18 13.97 18.59
CA ALA A 422 1.13 13.07 19.07
C ALA A 422 0.23 12.57 17.91
N ILE A 423 -0.14 13.43 16.96
CA ILE A 423 -0.90 13.03 15.76
C ILE A 423 -0.09 12.07 14.89
N ILE A 424 1.20 12.33 14.67
CA ILE A 424 2.10 11.42 13.93
C ILE A 424 2.14 10.03 14.60
N ALA A 425 2.34 9.98 15.92
CA ALA A 425 2.28 8.73 16.67
C ALA A 425 0.89 8.06 16.58
N GLY A 426 -0.17 8.86 16.58
CA GLY A 426 -1.55 8.41 16.39
C GLY A 426 -1.81 7.76 15.03
N VAL A 427 -1.23 8.31 13.96
CA VAL A 427 -1.26 7.72 12.60
C VAL A 427 -0.56 6.36 12.59
N VAL A 428 0.64 6.27 13.17
CA VAL A 428 1.38 4.99 13.27
C VAL A 428 0.57 3.95 14.03
N ALA A 429 -0.04 4.34 15.15
CA ALA A 429 -0.93 3.47 15.92
C ALA A 429 -2.18 3.08 15.11
N ALA A 430 -2.81 3.99 14.35
CA ALA A 430 -3.98 3.69 13.50
C ALA A 430 -3.65 2.65 12.40
N VAL A 431 -2.51 2.83 11.72
CA VAL A 431 -2.02 1.87 10.72
C VAL A 431 -1.78 0.51 11.36
N THR A 432 -1.14 0.49 12.53
CA THR A 432 -0.92 -0.73 13.32
C THR A 432 -2.24 -1.40 13.69
N THR A 433 -3.25 -0.64 14.10
CA THR A 433 -4.59 -1.14 14.35
C THR A 433 -5.23 -1.78 13.13
N GLY A 434 -5.16 -1.12 11.97
CA GLY A 434 -5.65 -1.67 10.70
C GLY A 434 -5.01 -3.02 10.39
N LEU A 435 -3.69 -3.11 10.49
CA LEU A 435 -2.94 -4.35 10.25
C LEU A 435 -3.31 -5.46 11.25
N LEU A 436 -3.40 -5.15 12.54
CA LEU A 436 -3.81 -6.10 13.58
C LEU A 436 -5.25 -6.55 13.39
N ALA A 437 -6.16 -5.66 12.96
CA ALA A 437 -7.54 -6.00 12.65
C ALA A 437 -7.66 -6.91 11.41
N LEU A 438 -6.74 -6.79 10.45
CA LEU A 438 -6.62 -7.71 9.33
C LEU A 438 -6.09 -9.08 9.77
N PHE A 439 -5.05 -9.13 10.62
CA PHE A 439 -4.54 -10.39 11.18
C PHE A 439 -5.57 -11.11 12.06
N ALA A 440 -6.33 -10.36 12.86
CA ALA A 440 -7.48 -10.88 13.58
C ALA A 440 -8.50 -11.50 12.60
N GLY A 441 -8.79 -10.84 11.48
CA GLY A 441 -9.68 -11.36 10.45
C GLY A 441 -9.15 -12.58 9.70
N SER A 442 -7.83 -12.70 9.50
CA SER A 442 -7.24 -13.93 8.94
C SER A 442 -7.29 -15.07 9.94
N ALA A 443 -7.02 -14.80 11.23
CA ALA A 443 -7.12 -15.81 12.28
C ALA A 443 -8.56 -16.32 12.44
N GLU A 444 -9.57 -15.47 12.29
CA GLU A 444 -10.99 -15.87 12.25
C GLU A 444 -11.33 -16.85 11.10
N ARG A 445 -10.51 -16.92 10.04
CA ARG A 445 -10.74 -17.80 8.88
C ARG A 445 -10.10 -19.18 9.04
N ASP A 446 -9.05 -19.30 9.83
CA ASP A 446 -8.35 -20.58 10.03
C ASP A 446 -9.22 -21.63 10.76
N ASP A 447 -10.25 -21.18 11.49
CA ASP A 447 -11.19 -22.02 12.24
C ASP A 447 -12.48 -22.35 11.45
N VAL A 448 -12.60 -21.91 10.19
CA VAL A 448 -13.83 -22.03 9.39
C VAL A 448 -13.58 -22.94 8.18
N ASP A 449 -14.49 -23.88 7.92
CA ASP A 449 -14.47 -24.67 6.70
C ASP A 449 -14.66 -23.77 5.47
N THR A 450 -13.67 -23.78 4.58
CA THR A 450 -13.64 -22.99 3.34
C THR A 450 -13.96 -23.83 2.09
N SER A 451 -14.45 -25.06 2.28
CA SER A 451 -14.81 -25.98 1.20
C SER A 451 -15.91 -25.48 0.26
N GLN A 452 -16.67 -24.46 0.68
CA GLN A 452 -17.67 -23.78 -0.15
C GLN A 452 -17.24 -22.34 -0.43
N ASP A 453 -17.16 -21.99 -1.72
CA ASP A 453 -16.95 -20.61 -2.14
C ASP A 453 -18.13 -19.74 -1.73
N ALA A 454 -17.87 -18.66 -1.00
CA ALA A 454 -18.88 -17.67 -0.67
C ALA A 454 -19.39 -17.00 -1.95
N ALA A 455 -20.62 -17.32 -2.35
CA ALA A 455 -21.26 -16.70 -3.51
C ALA A 455 -21.31 -15.18 -3.34
N THR A 456 -20.95 -14.45 -4.40
CA THR A 456 -21.03 -12.98 -4.39
C THR A 456 -22.48 -12.55 -4.59
N ASP A 457 -23.02 -11.77 -3.67
CA ASP A 457 -24.36 -11.21 -3.78
C ASP A 457 -24.32 -9.92 -4.62
N GLY A 458 -24.81 -10.05 -5.86
CA GLY A 458 -24.85 -8.99 -6.87
C GLY A 458 -25.63 -7.73 -6.45
N PRO A 459 -26.88 -7.84 -5.95
CA PRO A 459 -27.64 -6.70 -5.44
C PRO A 459 -26.91 -5.86 -4.39
N LEU A 460 -26.29 -6.49 -3.37
CA LEU A 460 -25.50 -5.71 -2.41
C LEU A 460 -24.26 -5.12 -3.07
N LEU A 461 -23.53 -5.90 -3.89
CA LEU A 461 -22.33 -5.41 -4.56
C LEU A 461 -22.65 -4.15 -5.37
N GLY A 462 -23.72 -4.16 -6.16
CA GLY A 462 -24.17 -3.02 -6.95
C GLY A 462 -24.52 -1.81 -6.08
N THR A 463 -25.26 -2.01 -4.99
CA THR A 463 -25.66 -0.93 -4.07
C THR A 463 -24.45 -0.36 -3.33
N ALA A 464 -23.60 -1.23 -2.78
CA ALA A 464 -22.40 -0.84 -2.04
C ALA A 464 -21.39 -0.13 -2.95
N LEU A 465 -21.17 -0.62 -4.18
CA LEU A 465 -20.29 0.04 -5.15
C LEU A 465 -20.84 1.40 -5.59
N LEU A 466 -22.15 1.53 -5.82
CA LEU A 466 -22.75 2.82 -6.13
C LEU A 466 -22.50 3.83 -5.00
N GLY A 467 -22.74 3.44 -3.74
CA GLY A 467 -22.47 4.29 -2.58
C GLY A 467 -20.98 4.63 -2.44
N ALA A 468 -20.10 3.65 -2.65
CA ALA A 468 -18.66 3.83 -2.60
C ALA A 468 -18.14 4.77 -3.68
N VAL A 469 -18.60 4.63 -4.93
CA VAL A 469 -18.22 5.52 -6.04
C VAL A 469 -18.72 6.93 -5.81
N LEU A 470 -19.96 7.11 -5.34
CA LEU A 470 -20.48 8.44 -5.02
C LEU A 470 -19.70 9.10 -3.89
N LEU A 471 -19.36 8.37 -2.83
CA LEU A 471 -18.51 8.89 -1.76
C LEU A 471 -17.09 9.20 -2.26
N ALA A 472 -16.52 8.37 -3.13
CA ALA A 472 -15.21 8.62 -3.75
C ALA A 472 -15.22 9.87 -4.64
N VAL A 473 -16.29 10.10 -5.41
CA VAL A 473 -16.50 11.34 -6.17
C VAL A 473 -16.62 12.54 -5.22
N GLY A 474 -17.33 12.37 -4.10
CA GLY A 474 -17.41 13.38 -3.07
C GLY A 474 -16.07 13.73 -2.42
N LEU A 475 -15.22 12.73 -2.17
CA LEU A 475 -13.85 12.88 -1.67
C LEU A 475 -12.92 13.54 -2.69
N ALA A 476 -13.16 13.34 -3.99
CA ALA A 476 -12.34 13.90 -5.06
C ALA A 476 -12.62 15.39 -5.30
N LEU A 477 -13.85 15.82 -5.06
CA LEU A 477 -14.32 17.19 -5.29
C LEU A 477 -14.19 18.03 -4.02
N PRO A 478 -13.97 19.35 -4.14
CA PRO A 478 -13.84 20.20 -2.97
C PRO A 478 -15.17 20.22 -2.19
N LEU A 479 -15.09 19.99 -0.88
CA LEU A 479 -16.25 20.15 0.02
C LEU A 479 -16.71 21.61 0.10
N TYR A 480 -15.82 22.55 -0.18
CA TYR A 480 -16.11 23.97 -0.17
C TYR A 480 -15.14 24.85 -0.90
N ARG A 481 -15.59 26.07 -1.18
CA ARG A 481 -14.84 27.14 -1.83
C ARG A 481 -15.16 28.46 -1.16
N GLY A 482 -14.15 29.31 -1.04
CA GLY A 482 -14.30 30.74 -0.78
C GLY A 482 -13.60 31.53 -1.87
N SER A 483 -13.57 32.85 -1.72
CA SER A 483 -12.93 33.76 -2.68
C SER A 483 -11.39 33.65 -2.71
N ASP A 484 -10.80 33.18 -1.61
CA ASP A 484 -9.36 33.08 -1.34
C ASP A 484 -8.83 31.65 -1.24
N LEU A 485 -9.72 30.67 -0.99
CA LEU A 485 -9.32 29.29 -0.72
C LEU A 485 -10.35 28.27 -1.21
N THR A 486 -9.86 27.19 -1.81
CA THR A 486 -10.65 25.99 -2.11
C THR A 486 -10.21 24.83 -1.22
N ALA A 487 -11.16 24.01 -0.77
CA ALA A 487 -10.84 22.77 -0.07
C ALA A 487 -10.06 21.79 -0.97
N ALA A 488 -9.29 20.89 -0.35
CA ALA A 488 -8.53 19.88 -1.09
C ALA A 488 -9.38 19.14 -2.12
N THR A 489 -8.79 18.96 -3.31
CA THR A 489 -9.42 18.34 -4.46
C THR A 489 -8.36 17.65 -5.32
N VAL A 490 -8.74 16.55 -5.96
CA VAL A 490 -7.86 15.84 -6.90
C VAL A 490 -7.63 16.60 -8.20
N THR A 491 -8.42 17.65 -8.45
CA THR A 491 -8.40 18.40 -9.71
C THR A 491 -7.27 19.42 -9.79
N GLU A 492 -6.63 19.74 -8.67
CA GLU A 492 -5.52 20.70 -8.57
C GLU A 492 -4.25 19.95 -8.16
N PHE A 493 -3.26 19.87 -9.04
CA PHE A 493 -2.00 19.16 -8.82
C PHE A 493 -0.83 20.16 -8.72
N PRO A 494 0.18 19.97 -7.83
CA PRO A 494 0.43 18.82 -6.95
C PRO A 494 -0.51 18.67 -5.76
N TRP A 495 -0.71 17.42 -5.35
CA TRP A 495 -1.60 17.06 -4.25
C TRP A 495 -0.91 17.21 -2.90
N GLY A 496 -1.55 17.90 -1.97
CA GLY A 496 -1.17 17.87 -0.57
C GLY A 496 -1.50 16.53 0.11
N TRP A 497 -0.95 16.33 1.30
CA TRP A 497 -1.19 15.18 2.17
C TRP A 497 -2.69 14.95 2.43
N ASP A 498 -3.48 16.02 2.54
CA ASP A 498 -4.95 15.95 2.69
C ASP A 498 -5.63 15.24 1.52
N THR A 499 -5.26 15.58 0.28
CA THR A 499 -5.80 14.99 -0.94
C THR A 499 -5.38 13.53 -1.06
N TRP A 500 -4.14 13.20 -0.72
CA TRP A 500 -3.69 11.80 -0.62
C TRP A 500 -4.44 11.01 0.45
N GLY A 501 -4.70 11.61 1.61
CA GLY A 501 -5.54 11.03 2.66
C GLY A 501 -6.97 10.76 2.18
N GLN A 502 -7.57 11.68 1.43
CA GLN A 502 -8.89 11.50 0.82
C GLN A 502 -8.90 10.34 -0.19
N MET A 503 -7.86 10.22 -1.03
CA MET A 503 -7.74 9.12 -1.99
C MET A 503 -7.54 7.76 -1.32
N LEU A 504 -6.74 7.71 -0.25
CA LEU A 504 -6.59 6.51 0.57
C LEU A 504 -7.94 6.04 1.14
N LEU A 505 -8.74 6.97 1.65
CA LEU A 505 -10.09 6.67 2.14
C LEU A 505 -11.02 6.21 1.01
N ALA A 506 -11.00 6.88 -0.14
CA ALA A 506 -11.82 6.53 -1.30
C ALA A 506 -11.55 5.08 -1.76
N VAL A 507 -10.28 4.70 -1.89
CA VAL A 507 -9.88 3.32 -2.22
C VAL A 507 -10.36 2.34 -1.14
N GLY A 508 -10.18 2.69 0.14
CA GLY A 508 -10.67 1.89 1.26
C GLY A 508 -12.16 1.60 1.21
N VAL A 509 -12.98 2.62 0.93
CA VAL A 509 -14.44 2.50 0.83
C VAL A 509 -14.85 1.58 -0.32
N VAL A 510 -14.19 1.69 -1.49
CA VAL A 510 -14.44 0.80 -2.63
C VAL A 510 -14.08 -0.64 -2.30
N LEU A 511 -12.92 -0.87 -1.66
CA LEU A 511 -12.52 -2.20 -1.21
C LEU A 511 -13.50 -2.76 -0.18
N ALA A 512 -13.97 -1.94 0.76
CA ALA A 512 -14.98 -2.33 1.73
C ALA A 512 -16.29 -2.77 1.06
N ALA A 513 -16.73 -2.08 0.01
CA ALA A 513 -17.91 -2.47 -0.76
C ALA A 513 -17.75 -3.86 -1.42
N VAL A 514 -16.60 -4.12 -2.06
CA VAL A 514 -16.30 -5.41 -2.68
C VAL A 514 -16.21 -6.53 -1.64
N VAL A 515 -15.53 -6.27 -0.52
CA VAL A 515 -15.37 -7.25 0.56
C VAL A 515 -16.70 -7.55 1.25
N ALA A 516 -17.54 -6.54 1.49
CA ALA A 516 -18.85 -6.71 2.13
C ALA A 516 -19.78 -7.63 1.32
N ALA A 517 -19.71 -7.58 -0.01
CA ALA A 517 -20.50 -8.44 -0.90
C ALA A 517 -20.21 -9.94 -0.74
N ARG A 518 -19.02 -10.29 -0.24
CA ARG A 518 -18.58 -11.68 0.02
C ARG A 518 -18.48 -12.02 1.50
N ALA A 519 -18.72 -11.05 2.37
CA ALA A 519 -18.65 -11.23 3.82
C ALA A 519 -19.96 -11.79 4.37
N ARG A 520 -19.87 -12.40 5.56
CA ARG A 520 -21.06 -12.78 6.34
C ARG A 520 -21.95 -11.56 6.60
N PRO A 521 -23.29 -11.70 6.58
CA PRO A 521 -24.27 -10.61 6.69
C PRO A 521 -23.94 -9.53 7.73
N ALA A 522 -23.73 -9.94 8.99
CA ALA A 522 -23.42 -9.03 10.09
C ALA A 522 -22.06 -8.34 9.92
N ARG A 523 -21.02 -9.05 9.46
CA ARG A 523 -19.67 -8.50 9.26
C ARG A 523 -19.63 -7.52 8.10
N GLY A 524 -20.32 -7.83 7.00
CA GLY A 524 -20.48 -6.94 5.85
C GLY A 524 -21.22 -5.65 6.21
N SER A 525 -22.28 -5.76 7.02
CA SER A 525 -23.02 -4.59 7.52
C SER A 525 -22.13 -3.66 8.34
N VAL A 526 -21.36 -4.20 9.28
CA VAL A 526 -20.50 -3.41 10.16
C VAL A 526 -19.35 -2.76 9.37
N LEU A 527 -18.80 -3.46 8.37
CA LEU A 527 -17.77 -2.91 7.47
C LEU A 527 -18.29 -1.70 6.69
N LEU A 528 -19.48 -1.83 6.08
CA LEU A 528 -20.13 -0.74 5.33
C LEU A 528 -20.55 0.42 6.25
N GLY A 529 -20.98 0.10 7.48
CA GLY A 529 -21.21 1.10 8.52
C GLY A 529 -19.95 1.90 8.85
N GLY A 530 -18.80 1.23 8.97
CA GLY A 530 -17.49 1.88 9.15
C GLY A 530 -17.14 2.82 7.99
N ALA A 531 -17.40 2.41 6.75
CA ALA A 531 -17.21 3.26 5.57
C ALA A 531 -18.12 4.50 5.57
N ALA A 532 -19.40 4.33 5.91
CA ALA A 532 -20.34 5.44 6.03
C ALA A 532 -19.93 6.42 7.14
N VAL A 533 -19.52 5.92 8.30
CA VAL A 533 -19.06 6.75 9.42
C VAL A 533 -17.77 7.51 9.06
N ALA A 534 -16.82 6.89 8.35
CA ALA A 534 -15.66 7.60 7.82
C ALA A 534 -16.06 8.73 6.87
N GLY A 535 -17.05 8.50 5.99
CA GLY A 535 -17.63 9.55 5.15
C GLY A 535 -18.29 10.69 5.94
N ILE A 536 -18.98 10.38 7.04
CA ILE A 536 -19.56 11.39 7.93
C ILE A 536 -18.47 12.26 8.58
N VAL A 537 -17.39 11.64 9.06
CA VAL A 537 -16.24 12.36 9.63
C VAL A 537 -15.61 13.28 8.58
N TYR A 538 -15.44 12.82 7.34
CA TYR A 538 -14.99 13.65 6.23
C TYR A 538 -15.95 14.82 5.96
N LEU A 539 -17.26 14.56 5.88
CA LEU A 539 -18.27 15.59 5.63
C LEU A 539 -18.32 16.65 6.74
N ALA A 540 -18.06 16.25 7.99
CA ALA A 540 -17.95 17.17 9.13
C ALA A 540 -16.81 18.18 8.96
N SER A 541 -15.83 17.93 8.09
CA SER A 541 -14.80 18.91 7.75
C SER A 541 -15.40 20.22 7.21
N TRP A 542 -16.53 20.19 6.50
CA TRP A 542 -17.18 21.40 5.98
C TRP A 542 -17.53 22.40 7.09
N PRO A 543 -18.46 22.09 8.02
CA PRO A 543 -18.81 23.03 9.09
C PRO A 543 -17.66 23.28 10.08
N LEU A 544 -16.72 22.34 10.25
CA LEU A 544 -15.64 22.47 11.23
C LEU A 544 -14.46 23.30 10.75
N THR A 545 -14.22 23.37 9.44
CA THR A 545 -13.03 24.02 8.85
C THR A 545 -13.33 25.16 7.88
N SER A 546 -14.57 25.33 7.41
CA SER A 546 -14.98 26.36 6.44
C SER A 546 -14.60 27.79 6.79
N ALA A 547 -14.53 28.12 8.08
CA ALA A 547 -14.15 29.46 8.57
C ALA A 547 -12.72 29.88 8.18
N ARG A 548 -11.91 28.98 7.61
CA ARG A 548 -10.60 29.34 7.02
C ARG A 548 -10.70 30.04 5.67
N ALA A 549 -11.86 29.99 5.00
CA ALA A 549 -12.09 30.60 3.71
C ALA A 549 -13.00 31.82 3.88
N THR A 550 -12.75 32.86 3.07
CA THR A 550 -13.57 34.06 3.02
C THR A 550 -14.84 33.79 2.21
N ASP A 551 -16.01 34.12 2.77
CA ASP A 551 -17.34 33.84 2.20
C ASP A 551 -17.52 32.37 1.76
N PRO A 552 -17.43 31.40 2.69
CA PRO A 552 -17.39 29.99 2.34
C PRO A 552 -18.74 29.51 1.80
N GLU A 553 -18.73 28.94 0.60
CA GLU A 553 -19.87 28.31 -0.05
C GLU A 553 -19.70 26.79 -0.15
N MET A 554 -20.84 26.09 -0.18
CA MET A 554 -20.89 24.64 -0.31
C MET A 554 -20.27 24.21 -1.65
N GLY A 555 -19.25 23.36 -1.57
CA GLY A 555 -18.57 22.86 -2.74
C GLY A 555 -19.30 21.68 -3.39
N PRO A 556 -18.96 21.35 -4.66
CA PRO A 556 -19.59 20.28 -5.41
C PRO A 556 -19.40 18.88 -4.81
N GLY A 557 -18.44 18.68 -3.88
CA GLY A 557 -18.20 17.40 -3.21
C GLY A 557 -19.26 17.02 -2.16
N VAL A 558 -20.06 17.98 -1.67
CA VAL A 558 -20.97 17.75 -0.54
C VAL A 558 -22.14 16.82 -0.91
N VAL A 559 -22.82 17.09 -2.03
CA VAL A 559 -23.96 16.28 -2.49
C VAL A 559 -23.56 14.82 -2.75
N PRO A 560 -22.54 14.51 -3.59
CA PRO A 560 -22.13 13.12 -3.82
C PRO A 560 -21.65 12.43 -2.53
N SER A 561 -20.99 13.15 -1.61
CA SER A 561 -20.62 12.60 -0.29
C SER A 561 -21.85 12.17 0.52
N VAL A 562 -22.86 13.05 0.65
CA VAL A 562 -24.10 12.77 1.39
C VAL A 562 -24.83 11.58 0.78
N VAL A 563 -25.04 11.58 -0.55
CA VAL A 563 -25.73 10.47 -1.22
C VAL A 563 -24.93 9.17 -1.08
N GLY A 564 -23.62 9.20 -1.24
CA GLY A 564 -22.74 8.05 -1.04
C GLY A 564 -22.86 7.45 0.35
N ILE A 565 -22.82 8.28 1.39
CA ILE A 565 -23.01 7.87 2.80
C ILE A 565 -24.37 7.20 3.00
N VAL A 566 -25.45 7.80 2.49
CA VAL A 566 -26.80 7.25 2.61
C VAL A 566 -26.91 5.90 1.91
N VAL A 567 -26.38 5.77 0.69
CA VAL A 567 -26.41 4.53 -0.08
C VAL A 567 -25.56 3.44 0.61
N LEU A 568 -24.42 3.78 1.21
CA LEU A 568 -23.63 2.84 2.02
C LEU A 568 -24.37 2.38 3.28
N ALA A 569 -25.13 3.26 3.93
CA ALA A 569 -25.98 2.90 5.07
C ALA A 569 -27.13 1.96 4.65
N VAL A 570 -27.74 2.20 3.48
CA VAL A 570 -28.72 1.28 2.88
C VAL A 570 -28.08 -0.07 2.57
N ALA A 571 -26.89 -0.08 1.97
CA ALA A 571 -26.14 -1.31 1.70
C ALA A 571 -25.81 -2.08 3.00
N ALA A 572 -25.44 -1.38 4.07
CA ALA A 572 -25.23 -1.99 5.39
C ALA A 572 -26.52 -2.67 5.90
N ALA A 573 -27.66 -1.98 5.82
CA ALA A 573 -28.95 -2.52 6.21
C ALA A 573 -29.38 -3.72 5.34
N LEU A 574 -29.11 -3.69 4.03
CA LEU A 574 -29.32 -4.83 3.13
C LEU A 574 -28.46 -6.02 3.54
N SER A 575 -27.18 -5.78 3.85
CA SER A 575 -26.27 -6.82 4.34
C SER A 575 -26.76 -7.46 5.63
N ALA A 576 -27.28 -6.67 6.59
CA ALA A 576 -27.80 -7.18 7.86
C ALA A 576 -29.06 -8.04 7.72
N ARG A 577 -29.89 -7.77 6.70
CA ARG A 577 -31.16 -8.49 6.46
C ARG A 577 -30.99 -9.81 5.72
N ARG A 578 -29.78 -10.15 5.29
CA ARG A 578 -29.50 -11.44 4.66
C ARG A 578 -29.59 -12.54 5.71
N THR A 579 -30.46 -13.52 5.46
CA THR A 579 -30.40 -14.80 6.14
C THR A 579 -29.18 -15.58 5.65
N ASP A 580 -28.40 -16.14 6.58
CA ASP A 580 -27.37 -17.12 6.26
C ASP A 580 -28.04 -18.25 5.47
N ARG A 581 -27.73 -18.36 4.17
CA ARG A 581 -28.24 -19.43 3.30
C ARG A 581 -27.29 -20.60 3.30
#